data_AF-A0A2T5YF50-F1
#
_entry.id   AF-A0A2T5YF50-F1
#
_cell.length_a   1.000
_cell.length_b   1.000
_cell.length_c   1.000
_cell.angle_alpha   90.00
_cell.angle_beta   90.00
_cell.angle_gamma   90.00
#
_symmetry.space_group_name_H-M   'P 1'
#
loop_
_entity.id
_entity.type
_entity.pdbx_description
1 polymer ?
#
loop_
_entity_poly.entity_id
_entity_poly.type
_entity_poly.pdbx_seq_one_letter_code
_entity_poly.pdbx_strand_id
1 'polypeptide(L)'
;MQGKKQTAKEPVKLREKKLKNGNLSLYLDFYYEGVREFEFLKLYLIGKPKDKQERQSNATVLELAQRIKAKRTEELLTGALNLSSKNQGTVDFVQYYQAYINQYTKADHRVLSACLAKI
;
A
#
# COMPACT_ATOMS: atom_id res chain seq x y z
N MET A 1 35.13 -7.56 23.03
CA MET A 1 33.92 -6.70 22.99
C MET A 1 33.33 -6.79 21.60
N GLN A 2 32.22 -7.53 21.41
CA GLN A 2 31.59 -7.65 20.09
C GLN A 2 30.77 -6.39 19.81
N GLY A 3 31.23 -5.58 18.86
CA GLY A 3 30.53 -4.37 18.43
C GLY A 3 29.17 -4.72 17.83
N LYS A 4 28.10 -4.15 18.39
CA LYS A 4 26.76 -4.22 17.81
C LYS A 4 26.81 -3.58 16.42
N LYS A 5 26.66 -4.38 15.36
CA LYS A 5 26.40 -3.88 14.00
C LYS A 5 25.16 -2.99 14.08
N GLN A 6 25.33 -1.68 13.94
CA GLN A 6 24.23 -0.74 13.78
C GLN A 6 23.57 -1.05 12.43
N THR A 7 22.52 -1.83 12.44
CA THR A 7 21.64 -1.97 11.29
C THR A 7 20.95 -0.63 11.08
N ALA A 8 20.93 -0.15 9.84
CA ALA A 8 20.19 1.05 9.48
C ALA A 8 18.75 0.93 10.00
N LYS A 9 18.23 1.98 10.64
CA LYS A 9 16.86 2.00 11.16
C LYS A 9 15.91 1.99 9.97
N GLU A 10 15.45 0.80 9.59
CA GLU A 10 14.41 0.66 8.57
C GLU A 10 13.11 1.33 9.05
N PRO A 11 12.44 2.15 8.21
CA PRO A 11 11.23 2.89 8.59
C PRO A 11 10.02 1.97 8.81
N VAL A 12 9.99 0.83 8.12
CA VAL A 12 8.96 -0.20 8.25
C VAL A 12 9.60 -1.52 8.66
N LYS A 13 9.05 -2.17 9.69
CA LYS A 13 9.56 -3.46 10.18
C LYS A 13 8.53 -4.56 9.97
N LEU A 14 8.94 -5.65 9.31
CA LEU A 14 8.14 -6.87 9.25
C LEU A 14 8.29 -7.64 10.57
N ARG A 15 7.17 -8.02 11.17
CA ARG A 15 7.10 -8.75 12.43
C ARG A 15 6.12 -9.93 12.33
N GLU A 16 6.26 -10.82 13.30
CA GLU A 16 5.50 -12.06 13.39
C GLU A 16 4.72 -12.09 14.71
N LYS A 17 3.47 -12.56 14.66
CA LYS A 17 2.62 -12.78 15.83
C LYS A 17 2.14 -14.22 15.84
N LYS A 18 2.48 -14.95 16.90
CA LYS A 18 1.99 -16.33 17.08
C LYS A 18 0.49 -16.33 17.35
N LEU A 19 -0.24 -17.14 16.59
CA LEU A 19 -1.67 -17.35 16.74
C LEU A 19 -1.96 -18.58 17.60
N LYS A 20 -3.20 -18.65 18.11
CA LYS A 20 -3.68 -19.77 18.95
C LYS A 20 -3.62 -21.12 18.21
N ASN A 21 -3.78 -21.11 16.89
CA ASN A 21 -3.70 -22.31 16.04
C ASN A 21 -2.26 -22.79 15.77
N GLY A 22 -1.24 -22.07 16.25
CA GLY A 22 0.18 -22.42 16.05
C GLY A 22 0.83 -21.79 14.80
N ASN A 23 0.06 -21.12 13.95
CA ASN A 23 0.61 -20.36 12.82
C ASN A 23 1.14 -18.99 13.25
N LEU A 24 1.93 -18.36 12.41
CA LEU A 24 2.52 -17.04 12.64
C LEU A 24 1.87 -16.04 11.66
N SER A 25 1.18 -15.03 12.18
CA SER A 25 0.63 -13.94 11.38
C SER A 25 1.69 -12.87 11.15
N LEU A 26 1.84 -12.42 9.90
CA LEU A 26 2.76 -11.35 9.53
C LEU A 26 2.09 -9.98 9.57
N TYR A 27 2.80 -9.00 10.11
CA TYR A 27 2.36 -7.61 10.19
C TYR A 27 3.52 -6.63 10.05
N LEU A 28 3.22 -5.42 9.60
CA LEU A 28 4.16 -4.30 9.57
C LEU A 28 4.01 -3.46 10.84
N ASP A 29 5.13 -3.00 11.37
CA ASP A 29 5.25 -2.07 12.49
C ASP A 29 6.04 -0.86 11.99
N PHE A 30 5.38 0.29 11.93
CA PHE A 30 5.94 1.54 11.43
C PHE A 30 5.35 2.74 12.17
N TYR A 31 5.92 3.92 11.92
CA TYR A 31 5.38 5.18 12.41
C TYR A 31 4.84 5.98 11.24
N TYR A 32 3.65 6.55 11.42
CA TYR A 32 3.02 7.47 10.48
C TYR A 32 2.58 8.70 11.27
N GLU A 33 3.02 9.88 10.85
CA GLU A 33 2.70 11.16 11.52
C GLU A 33 3.00 11.17 13.04
N GLY A 34 4.06 10.47 13.46
CA GLY A 34 4.47 10.36 14.86
C GLY A 34 3.69 9.34 15.70
N VAL A 35 2.64 8.74 15.14
CA VAL A 35 1.86 7.66 15.76
C VAL A 35 2.39 6.30 15.29
N ARG A 36 2.46 5.33 16.20
CA ARG A 36 2.86 3.96 15.89
C ARG A 36 1.68 3.19 15.34
N GLU A 37 1.83 2.65 14.14
CA GLU A 37 0.80 1.91 13.41
C GLU A 37 1.17 0.44 13.22
N PHE A 38 0.15 -0.42 13.19
CA PHE A 38 0.29 -1.85 12.94
C PHE A 38 -0.60 -2.28 11.78
N GLU A 39 0.01 -2.81 10.72
CA GLU A 39 -0.71 -3.28 9.55
C GLU A 39 -0.60 -4.80 9.42
N PHE A 40 -1.71 -5.51 9.68
CA PHE A 40 -1.75 -6.96 9.53
C PHE A 40 -1.88 -7.35 8.06
N LEU A 41 -0.90 -8.10 7.55
CA LEU A 41 -0.83 -8.49 6.13
C LEU A 41 -1.81 -9.61 5.75
N LYS A 42 -2.47 -10.23 6.74
CA LYS A 42 -3.28 -11.46 6.59
C LYS A 42 -2.50 -12.61 5.91
N LEU A 43 -1.17 -12.53 5.95
CA LEU A 43 -0.26 -13.58 5.55
C LEU A 43 0.11 -14.41 6.78
N TYR A 44 0.17 -15.72 6.59
CA TYR A 44 0.42 -16.67 7.67
C TYR A 44 1.57 -17.60 7.30
N LEU A 45 2.48 -17.83 8.24
CA LEU A 45 3.50 -18.86 8.14
C LEU A 45 3.10 -20.07 8.98
N ILE A 46 3.46 -21.24 8.49
CA ILE A 46 3.37 -22.48 9.24
C ILE A 46 4.46 -22.41 10.31
N GLY A 47 4.07 -22.42 11.60
CA GLY A 47 5.01 -22.16 12.70
C GLY A 47 6.03 -23.27 12.95
N LYS A 48 5.73 -24.51 12.52
CA LYS A 48 6.63 -25.66 12.59
C LYS A 48 6.54 -26.47 11.28
N PRO A 49 7.14 -26.00 10.18
CA PRO A 49 7.06 -26.68 8.90
C PRO A 49 7.88 -27.98 8.95
N LYS A 50 7.22 -29.10 8.69
CA LYS A 50 7.81 -30.44 8.68
C LYS A 50 8.40 -30.76 7.32
N ASP A 51 7.67 -30.45 6.26
CA ASP A 51 7.99 -30.87 4.90
C ASP A 51 8.67 -29.79 4.06
N LYS A 52 9.36 -30.21 2.99
CA LYS A 52 10.01 -29.29 2.04
C LYS A 52 9.00 -28.36 1.37
N GLN A 53 7.79 -28.86 1.07
CA GLN A 53 6.71 -28.07 0.47
C GLN A 53 6.23 -26.96 1.41
N GLU A 54 6.05 -27.25 2.70
CA GLU A 54 5.66 -26.26 3.71
C GLU A 54 6.72 -25.16 3.87
N ARG A 55 8.01 -25.54 3.87
CA ARG A 55 9.12 -24.57 3.90
C ARG A 55 9.14 -23.69 2.65
N GLN A 56 8.87 -24.28 1.47
CA GLN A 56 8.78 -23.52 0.22
C GLN A 56 7.59 -22.55 0.24
N SER A 57 6.44 -22.97 0.77
CA SER A 57 5.27 -22.11 0.94
C SER A 57 5.57 -20.96 1.90
N ASN A 58 6.22 -21.21 3.03
CA ASN A 58 6.65 -20.13 3.92
C ASN A 58 7.63 -19.17 3.22
N ALA A 59 8.54 -19.68 2.39
CA ALA A 59 9.49 -18.85 1.65
C ALA A 59 8.78 -17.91 0.66
N THR A 60 7.79 -18.40 -0.09
CA THR A 60 7.02 -17.55 -1.02
C THR A 60 6.17 -16.52 -0.28
N VAL A 61 5.57 -16.89 0.86
CA VAL A 61 4.83 -15.96 1.72
C VAL A 61 5.75 -14.88 2.29
N LEU A 62 6.96 -15.24 2.74
CA LEU A 62 7.96 -14.30 3.22
C LEU A 62 8.42 -13.35 2.11
N GLU A 63 8.66 -13.85 0.91
CA GLU A 63 9.02 -13.02 -0.24
C GLU A 63 7.92 -11.99 -0.55
N LEU A 64 6.65 -12.42 -0.55
CA LEU A 64 5.52 -11.52 -0.72
C LEU A 64 5.46 -10.47 0.39
N ALA A 65 5.67 -10.86 1.65
CA ALA A 65 5.70 -9.93 2.77
C ALA A 65 6.83 -8.90 2.66
N GLN A 66 8.00 -9.29 2.14
CA GLN A 66 9.10 -8.36 1.87
C GLN A 66 8.74 -7.36 0.77
N ARG A 67 8.06 -7.79 -0.30
CA ARG A 67 7.57 -6.89 -1.35
C ARG A 67 6.56 -5.88 -0.80
N ILE A 68 5.63 -6.31 0.06
CA ILE A 68 4.67 -5.40 0.69
C ILE A 68 5.38 -4.40 1.63
N LYS A 69 6.36 -4.86 2.43
CA LYS A 69 7.20 -3.98 3.25
C LYS A 69 7.92 -2.92 2.40
N ALA A 70 8.50 -3.32 1.27
CA ALA A 70 9.19 -2.41 0.35
C ALA A 70 8.23 -1.36 -0.20
N LYS A 71 7.05 -1.77 -0.67
CA LYS A 71 6.01 -0.87 -1.14
C LYS A 71 5.56 0.13 -0.06
N ARG A 72 5.30 -0.34 1.16
CA ARG A 72 4.92 0.55 2.28
C ARG A 72 6.03 1.54 2.62
N THR A 73 7.30 1.11 2.53
CA THR A 73 8.46 1.99 2.73
C THR A 73 8.50 3.08 1.67
N GLU A 74 8.29 2.73 0.41
CA GLU A 74 8.21 3.68 -0.70
C GLU A 74 7.05 4.68 -0.50
N GLU A 75 5.87 4.22 -0.11
CA GLU A 75 4.72 5.07 0.17
C GLU A 75 5.00 6.08 1.30
N LEU A 76 5.63 5.65 2.39
CA LEU A 76 5.99 6.53 3.51
C LEU A 76 7.01 7.59 3.09
N LEU A 77 8.01 7.22 2.28
CA LEU A 77 9.01 8.16 1.76
C LEU A 77 8.38 9.12 0.75
N THR A 78 7.53 8.62 -0.13
CA THR A 78 6.81 9.40 -1.14
C THR A 78 5.85 10.40 -0.49
N GLY A 79 5.10 9.97 0.52
CA GLY A 79 4.22 10.84 1.32
C GLY A 79 5.03 11.89 2.09
N ALA A 80 6.11 11.49 2.77
CA ALA A 80 6.98 12.43 3.49
C ALA A 80 7.64 13.48 2.58
N LEU A 81 7.96 13.11 1.35
CA LEU A 81 8.54 14.00 0.35
C LEU A 81 7.48 14.75 -0.49
N ASN A 82 6.19 14.58 -0.20
CA ASN A 82 5.07 15.10 -1.01
C ASN A 82 5.17 14.75 -2.51
N LEU A 83 5.82 13.62 -2.83
CA LEU A 83 6.01 13.12 -4.18
C LEU A 83 4.80 12.31 -4.68
N SER A 84 3.80 12.06 -3.82
CA SER A 84 2.54 11.44 -4.22
C SER A 84 1.97 12.26 -5.37
N SER A 85 1.78 11.62 -6.52
CA SER A 85 1.33 12.31 -7.74
C SER A 85 0.17 13.23 -7.41
N LYS A 86 0.34 14.55 -7.63
CA LYS A 86 -0.69 15.60 -7.45
C LYS A 86 -1.98 15.35 -8.25
N ASN A 87 -2.04 14.25 -9.00
CA ASN A 87 -3.10 13.86 -9.90
C ASN A 87 -4.11 12.87 -9.29
N GLN A 88 -3.97 12.49 -8.00
CA GLN A 88 -4.98 11.72 -7.25
C GLN A 88 -5.89 12.61 -6.41
N GLY A 89 -6.01 13.90 -6.74
CA GLY A 89 -7.15 14.67 -6.25
C GLY A 89 -8.43 13.94 -6.67
N THR A 90 -9.39 13.80 -5.76
CA THR A 90 -10.79 13.54 -6.14
C THR A 90 -11.21 14.70 -7.03
N VAL A 91 -11.02 14.54 -8.33
CA VAL A 91 -11.54 15.50 -9.30
C VAL A 91 -13.04 15.28 -9.30
N ASP A 92 -13.78 16.30 -8.89
CA ASP A 92 -15.23 16.31 -9.03
C ASP A 92 -15.55 16.05 -10.50
N PHE A 93 -16.21 14.91 -10.77
CA PHE A 93 -16.58 14.51 -12.12
C PHE A 93 -17.37 15.60 -12.84
N VAL A 94 -18.21 16.35 -12.11
CA VAL A 94 -18.99 17.47 -12.64
C VAL A 94 -18.05 18.58 -13.12
N GLN A 95 -17.05 18.95 -12.32
CA GLN A 95 -16.08 19.98 -12.71
C GLN A 95 -15.23 19.55 -13.90
N TYR A 96 -14.78 18.30 -13.91
CA TYR A 96 -14.03 17.74 -15.03
C TYR A 96 -14.87 17.75 -16.32
N TYR A 97 -16.11 17.26 -16.24
CA TYR A 97 -17.00 17.15 -17.39
C TYR A 97 -17.38 18.54 -17.94
N GLN A 98 -17.58 19.52 -17.06
CA GLN A 98 -17.78 20.93 -17.45
C GLN A 98 -16.55 21.49 -18.18
N ALA A 99 -15.34 21.28 -17.66
CA ALA A 99 -14.11 21.75 -18.29
C ALA A 99 -13.86 21.08 -19.66
N TYR A 100 -14.19 19.79 -19.77
CA TYR A 100 -14.14 19.04 -21.01
C TYR A 100 -15.10 19.61 -22.07
N ILE A 101 -16.36 19.83 -21.71
CA ILE A 101 -17.37 20.41 -22.62
C ILE A 101 -16.93 21.79 -23.12
N ASN A 102 -16.39 22.64 -22.23
CA ASN A 102 -15.94 23.99 -22.61
C ASN A 102 -14.85 24.01 -23.70
N GLN A 103 -14.07 22.93 -23.83
CA GLN A 103 -13.00 22.79 -24.84
C GLN A 103 -13.43 21.92 -26.03
N TYR A 104 -14.66 21.40 -26.03
CA TYR A 104 -15.14 20.43 -26.99
C TYR A 104 -15.66 21.12 -28.26
N THR A 105 -15.14 20.71 -29.43
CA THR A 105 -15.39 21.39 -30.70
C THR A 105 -16.22 20.58 -31.70
N LYS A 106 -16.67 19.38 -31.33
CA LYS A 106 -17.43 18.50 -32.24
C LYS A 106 -18.93 18.81 -32.17
N ALA A 107 -19.66 18.34 -33.19
CA ALA A 107 -21.06 18.70 -33.44
C ALA A 107 -22.03 18.29 -32.31
N ASP A 108 -21.67 17.29 -31.51
CA ASP A 108 -22.43 16.76 -30.37
C ASP A 108 -22.25 17.57 -29.07
N HIS A 109 -21.50 18.68 -29.09
CA HIS A 109 -21.34 19.59 -27.94
C HIS A 109 -22.66 19.90 -27.24
N ARG A 110 -23.73 20.16 -28.01
CA ARG A 110 -25.07 20.47 -27.48
C ARG A 110 -25.67 19.31 -26.69
N VAL A 111 -25.44 18.08 -27.12
CA VAL A 111 -25.94 16.87 -26.44
C VAL A 111 -25.18 16.66 -25.13
N LEU A 112 -23.85 16.78 -25.17
CA LEU A 112 -23.01 16.68 -23.97
C LEU A 112 -23.35 17.76 -22.93
N SER A 113 -23.56 18.99 -23.37
CA SER A 113 -24.01 20.10 -22.51
C SER A 113 -25.37 19.80 -21.87
N ALA A 114 -26.30 19.21 -22.62
CA ALA A 114 -27.62 18.84 -22.10
C ALA A 114 -27.56 17.65 -21.12
N CYS A 115 -26.62 16.73 -21.28
CA CYS A 115 -26.39 15.64 -20.33
C CYS A 115 -25.87 16.16 -19.00
N LEU A 116 -24.92 17.11 -19.01
CA LEU A 116 -24.41 17.73 -17.79
C LEU A 116 -25.51 18.45 -17.00
N ALA A 117 -26.44 19.13 -17.68
CA ALA A 117 -27.55 19.85 -17.04
C ALA A 117 -28.61 18.94 -16.37
N LYS A 118 -28.51 17.61 -16.55
CA LYS A 118 -29.43 16.61 -16.00
C LYS A 118 -28.83 15.78 -14.85
N ILE A 119 -27.56 16.01 -14.52
CA ILE A 119 -26.88 15.42 -13.35
C ILE A 119 -27.25 16.25 -12.12
#